data_AF-A0A139PEZ0-F1
#
_entry.id   AF-A0A139PEZ0-F1
#
_cell.length_a   1.000
_cell.length_b   1.000
_cell.length_c   1.000
_cell.angle_alpha   90.00
_cell.angle_beta   90.00
_cell.angle_gamma   90.00
#
_symmetry.space_group_name_H-M   'P 1'
#
loop_
_entity.id
_entity.type
_entity.pdbx_description
1 polymer ?
#
loop_
_entity_poly.entity_id
_entity_poly.type
_entity_poly.pdbx_seq_one_letter_code
_entity_poly.pdbx_strand_id
1 'polypeptide(L)' 'MKPQGTYLIWLDFSAYDLTDETLQELLRNEAKVILNRGLDFGEEGVLHARLNVAMPKSVLEEVCQRIVTTFDTL' A
#
# COMPACT_ATOMS: atom_id res chain seq x y z
N MET A 1 1.80 -14.33 3.49
CA MET A 1 3.14 -14.94 3.32
C MET A 1 4.20 -13.85 3.56
N LYS A 2 5.37 -14.16 4.14
CA LYS A 2 6.46 -13.18 4.24
C LYS A 2 7.29 -13.17 2.95
N PRO A 3 7.65 -12.00 2.38
CA PRO A 3 8.46 -11.94 1.17
C PRO A 3 9.86 -12.54 1.44
N GLN A 4 10.37 -13.28 0.46
CA GLN A 4 11.67 -13.97 0.54
C GLN A 4 12.79 -13.22 -0.22
N GLY A 5 12.47 -12.13 -0.91
CA GLY A 5 13.45 -11.35 -1.65
C GLY A 5 12.92 -10.03 -2.20
N THR A 6 13.85 -9.23 -2.74
CA THR A 6 13.67 -7.86 -3.25
C THR A 6 13.42 -6.79 -2.19
N TYR A 7 13.42 -5.52 -2.64
CA TYR A 7 13.05 -4.35 -1.83
C TYR A 7 11.60 -3.90 -2.09
N LEU A 8 10.79 -4.72 -2.77
CA LEU A 8 9.40 -4.41 -3.11
C LEU A 8 8.48 -5.32 -2.31
N ILE A 9 7.65 -4.72 -1.47
CA ILE A 9 6.70 -5.42 -0.60
C ILE A 9 5.31 -5.33 -1.21
N TRP A 10 4.66 -6.48 -1.32
CA TRP A 10 3.27 -6.58 -1.77
C TRP A 10 2.34 -6.45 -0.56
N LEU A 11 1.48 -5.45 -0.58
CA LEU A 11 0.51 -5.16 0.47
C LEU A 11 -0.89 -5.55 -0.03
N ASP A 12 -1.62 -6.28 0.80
CA ASP A 12 -2.97 -6.77 0.55
C ASP A 12 -3.96 -5.95 1.39
N PHE A 13 -4.90 -5.28 0.70
CA PHE A 13 -5.97 -4.48 1.30
C PHE A 13 -7.35 -5.13 1.09
N SER A 14 -7.43 -6.38 0.64
CA SER A 14 -8.71 -7.08 0.38
C SER A 14 -9.61 -7.25 1.60
N ALA A 15 -9.06 -7.08 2.81
CA ALA A 15 -9.83 -7.10 4.05
C ALA A 15 -10.66 -5.81 4.26
N TYR A 16 -10.34 -4.72 3.57
CA TYR A 16 -11.11 -3.49 3.60
C TYR A 16 -12.13 -3.55 2.47
N ASP A 17 -13.42 -3.44 2.78
CA ASP A 17 -14.54 -3.50 1.84
C ASP A 17 -14.56 -2.26 0.91
N LEU A 18 -13.58 -2.20 0.03
CA LEU A 18 -13.25 -1.06 -0.83
C LEU A 18 -13.23 -1.48 -2.30
N THR A 19 -13.32 -0.50 -3.20
CA THR A 19 -12.92 -0.67 -4.60
C THR A 19 -11.43 -0.31 -4.77
N ASP A 20 -10.81 -0.74 -5.88
CA ASP A 20 -9.41 -0.37 -6.17
C ASP A 20 -9.26 1.15 -6.31
N GLU A 21 -10.23 1.82 -6.93
CA GLU A 21 -10.25 3.28 -7.08
C GLU A 21 -10.22 3.97 -5.71
N THR A 22 -11.10 3.55 -4.78
CA THR A 22 -11.13 4.11 -3.42
C THR A 22 -9.85 3.80 -2.65
N LEU A 23 -9.27 2.60 -2.80
CA LEU A 23 -7.97 2.27 -2.22
C LEU A 23 -6.88 3.25 -2.70
N GLN A 24 -6.83 3.53 -4.01
CA GLN A 24 -5.83 4.45 -4.55
C GLN A 24 -6.05 5.91 -4.11
N GLU A 25 -7.30 6.33 -3.98
CA GLU A 25 -7.65 7.65 -3.44
C GLU A 25 -7.24 7.79 -1.98
N LEU A 26 -7.53 6.80 -1.13
CA LEU A 26 -7.11 6.80 0.28
C LEU A 26 -5.59 6.86 0.42
N LEU A 27 -4.85 6.01 -0.32
CA LEU A 27 -3.39 6.01 -0.27
C LEU A 27 -2.81 7.36 -0.72
N ARG A 28 -3.25 7.88 -1.88
CA ARG A 28 -2.71 9.10 -2.46
C ARG A 28 -3.15 10.36 -1.73
N ASN A 29 -4.43 10.50 -1.45
CA ASN A 29 -5.05 11.75 -1.01
C ASN A 29 -5.12 11.83 0.51
N GLU A 30 -5.37 10.73 1.21
CA GLU A 30 -5.48 10.74 2.68
C GLU A 30 -4.14 10.40 3.33
N ALA A 31 -3.57 9.22 3.03
CA ALA A 31 -2.29 8.80 3.59
C ALA A 31 -1.10 9.61 3.04
N LYS A 32 -1.29 10.33 1.92
CA LYS A 32 -0.22 11.06 1.22
C LYS A 32 0.97 10.14 0.86
N VAL A 33 0.68 8.91 0.45
CA VAL A 33 1.66 7.91 0.02
C VAL A 33 1.30 7.43 -1.39
N ILE A 34 2.25 7.52 -2.33
CA ILE A 34 2.08 7.02 -3.69
C ILE A 34 2.75 5.64 -3.78
N LEU A 35 1.95 4.61 -4.04
CA LEU A 35 2.40 3.24 -4.26
C LEU A 35 2.16 2.83 -5.73
N ASN A 36 2.80 1.76 -6.21
CA ASN A 36 2.37 1.17 -7.49
C ASN A 36 1.07 0.39 -7.26
N ARG A 37 0.12 0.53 -8.18
CA ARG A 37 -1.16 -0.16 -8.09
C ARG A 37 -0.95 -1.64 -8.36
N GLY A 38 -1.66 -2.50 -7.66
CA GLY A 38 -1.58 -3.93 -7.91
C GLY A 38 -2.09 -4.29 -9.31
N LEU A 39 -3.14 -3.60 -9.77
CA LEU A 39 -3.71 -3.77 -11.12
C LEU A 39 -2.72 -3.50 -12.26
N ASP A 40 -1.67 -2.70 -12.04
CA ASP A 40 -0.62 -2.49 -13.05
C ASP A 40 0.15 -3.80 -13.35
N PHE A 41 0.01 -4.83 -12.51
CA PHE A 41 0.63 -6.15 -12.62
C PHE A 41 -0.34 -7.28 -13.00
N GLY A 42 -1.63 -6.97 -13.21
CA GLY A 42 -2.68 -7.93 -13.57
C GLY A 42 -3.91 -7.86 -12.67
N GLU A 43 -5.02 -8.48 -13.11
CA GLU A 43 -6.32 -8.45 -12.40
C GLU A 43 -6.25 -9.04 -10.99
N GLU A 44 -5.39 -10.03 -10.77
CA GLU A 44 -5.11 -10.62 -9.45
C GLU A 44 -4.53 -9.60 -8.44
N GLY A 45 -4.06 -8.45 -8.92
CA GLY A 45 -3.59 -7.34 -8.10
C GLY A 45 -4.68 -6.37 -7.65
N VAL A 46 -5.96 -6.69 -7.85
CA VAL A 46 -7.08 -5.91 -7.30
C VAL A 46 -6.92 -5.77 -5.78
N LEU A 47 -7.15 -4.56 -5.25
CA LEU A 47 -6.97 -4.24 -3.82
C LEU A 47 -5.57 -4.52 -3.27
N HIS A 48 -4.56 -4.54 -4.13
CA HIS A 48 -3.17 -4.64 -3.73
C HIS A 48 -2.39 -3.39 -4.10
N ALA A 49 -1.29 -3.15 -3.38
CA ALA A 49 -0.34 -2.11 -3.72
C ALA A 49 1.09 -2.59 -3.45
N ARG A 50 2.04 -2.06 -4.23
CA ARG A 50 3.47 -2.40 -4.08
C ARG A 50 4.23 -1.24 -3.45
N LEU A 51 4.80 -1.51 -2.27
CA LEU A 51 5.64 -0.58 -1.53
C LEU A 51 7.12 -0.84 -1.81
N ASN A 52 7.85 0.21 -2.21
CA ASN A 52 9.30 0.18 -2.25
C ASN A 52 9.84 0.50 -0.85
N VAL A 53 10.66 -0.38 -0.26
CA VAL A 53 11.27 -0.18 1.06
C VAL A 53 12.75 0.17 1.01
N ALA A 54 13.34 0.35 -0.18
CA ALA A 54 14.71 0.83 -0.37
C ALA A 54 14.80 2.35 -0.12
N MET A 55 14.56 2.77 1.12
CA MET A 55 14.59 4.16 1.59
C MET A 55 15.15 4.23 3.02
N PRO A 56 15.50 5.43 3.53
CA PRO A 56 15.90 5.57 4.92
C PRO A 56 14.82 5.05 5.87
N LYS A 57 15.25 4.39 6.96
CA LYS A 57 14.33 3.78 7.94
C LYS A 57 13.31 4.78 8.50
N SER A 58 13.73 6.01 8.77
CA SER A 58 12.84 7.07 9.27
C SER A 58 11.72 7.41 8.30
N VAL A 59 12.01 7.43 6.99
CA VAL A 59 11.01 7.68 5.95
C VAL A 59 10.05 6.50 5.83
N LEU A 60 10.58 5.26 5.92
CA LEU A 60 9.75 4.07 5.91
C LEU A 60 8.79 4.02 7.11
N GLU A 61 9.27 4.36 8.31
CA GLU A 61 8.45 4.46 9.52
C GLU A 61 7.32 5.49 9.34
N GLU A 62 7.63 6.66 8.78
CA GLU A 62 6.63 7.70 8.49
C GLU A 62 5.58 7.22 7.47
N VAL A 63 5.99 6.56 6.39
CA VAL A 63 5.09 5.99 5.38
C VAL A 63 4.17 4.95 6.01
N CYS A 64 4.72 4.02 6.79
CA CYS A 64 3.94 3.01 7.51
C CYS A 64 2.94 3.65 8.47
N GLN A 65 3.38 4.66 9.24
CA GLN A 65 2.51 5.34 10.20
C GLN A 65 1.34 6.05 9.51
N ARG A 66 1.59 6.73 8.39
CA ARG A 66 0.54 7.39 7.60
C ARG A 66 -0.49 6.39 7.08
N ILE A 67 -0.04 5.26 6.53
CA ILE A 67 -0.94 4.18 6.06
C ILE A 67 -1.76 3.65 7.23
N VAL A 68 -1.13 3.29 8.35
CA VAL A 68 -1.85 2.76 9.53
C VAL A 68 -2.90 3.75 10.02
N THR A 69 -2.55 5.03 10.20
CA THR A 69 -3.49 6.05 10.67
C THR A 69 -4.68 6.24 9.73
N THR A 70 -4.47 6.18 8.41
CA THR A 70 -5.57 6.33 7.43
C THR A 70 -6.55 5.16 7.46
N PHE A 71 -6.06 3.94 7.69
CA PHE A 71 -6.89 2.73 7.63
C PHE A 71 -7.44 2.30 9.00
N ASP A 72 -6.90 2.79 10.12
CA ASP A 72 -7.41 2.55 11.48
C ASP A 72 -8.80 3.20 11.71
N THR A 73 -9.16 4.19 10.89
CA THR A 73 -10.45 4.90 10.97
C THR A 73 -11.55 4.30 10.09
N LEU A 74 -11.25 3.22 9.35
CA LEU A 74 -12.19 2.51 8.47
C LEU A 74 -12.79 1.29 9.19
#